data_AF-A0A6A6HR57-F1
#
_entry.id   AF-A0A6A6HR57-F1
#
_cell.length_a   1.000
_cell.length_b   1.000
_cell.length_c   1.000
_cell.angle_alpha   90.00
_cell.angle_beta   90.00
_cell.angle_gamma   90.00
#
_symmetry.space_group_name_H-M   'P 1'
#
loop_
_entity.id
_entity.type
_entity.pdbx_description
1 polymer ?
#
loop_
_entity_poly.entity_id
_entity_poly.type
_entity_poly.pdbx_seq_one_letter_code
_entity_poly.pdbx_strand_id
1 'polypeptide(L)'
;MAEQSPDYKKLFLEEQRRREEEQRRREEGQRRREAAEQAQKEEQHRREEEQRRREEEQRKREAAEQAQDRAEEKTRKTTLPEFLDACHTYLHSGLTVQTDTTLSTRGDPANATNKLGPENLVLWEDFPAQQAAVWDVLMASDFASERHFTSLHTLEESGQAILRKMMSSELDLHLFQRSAVDDPVTSIIERLVRCVQLQK
;
A
#
# COMPACT_ATOMS: atom_id res chain seq x y z
N MET A 1 9.04 -25.85 -103.19
CA MET A 1 9.56 -25.06 -102.05
C MET A 1 9.97 -26.06 -101.00
N ALA A 2 11.27 -26.28 -100.81
CA ALA A 2 11.77 -27.29 -99.87
C ALA A 2 11.65 -26.74 -98.44
N GLU A 3 10.74 -27.31 -97.66
CA GLU A 3 10.61 -27.03 -96.24
C GLU A 3 11.91 -27.45 -95.55
N GLN A 4 12.63 -26.46 -95.02
CA GLN A 4 13.86 -26.66 -94.27
C GLN A 4 13.52 -27.48 -93.01
N SER A 5 14.06 -28.70 -92.94
CA SER A 5 13.95 -29.55 -91.75
C SER A 5 14.43 -28.78 -90.53
N PRO A 6 13.66 -28.71 -89.43
CA PRO A 6 14.05 -27.94 -88.25
C PRO A 6 15.41 -28.43 -87.72
N ASP A 7 16.31 -27.51 -87.39
CA ASP A 7 17.55 -27.85 -86.67
C ASP A 7 17.20 -28.27 -85.24
N TYR A 8 16.90 -29.57 -85.07
CA TYR A 8 16.50 -30.19 -83.81
C TYR A 8 17.54 -29.97 -82.69
N LYS A 9 18.82 -29.75 -83.03
CA LYS A 9 19.88 -29.43 -82.07
C LYS A 9 19.70 -28.04 -81.48
N LYS A 10 19.34 -27.05 -82.32
CA LYS A 10 19.00 -25.68 -81.87
C LYS A 10 17.75 -25.68 -81.00
N LEU A 11 16.67 -26.35 -81.44
CA LEU A 11 15.43 -26.44 -80.68
C LEU A 11 15.61 -27.10 -79.31
N PHE A 12 16.45 -28.14 -79.20
CA PHE A 12 16.75 -28.79 -77.94
C PHE A 12 17.52 -27.88 -76.96
N LEU A 13 18.52 -27.13 -77.46
CA LEU A 13 19.29 -26.17 -76.66
C LEU A 13 18.43 -24.98 -76.19
N GLU A 14 17.49 -24.54 -77.04
CA GLU A 14 16.57 -23.45 -76.73
C GLU A 14 15.52 -23.88 -75.67
N GLU A 15 14.98 -25.10 -75.78
CA GLU A 15 14.15 -25.71 -74.73
C GLU A 15 14.93 -25.91 -73.42
N GLN A 16 16.20 -26.33 -73.49
CA GLN A 16 17.05 -26.49 -72.31
C GLN A 16 17.27 -25.15 -71.60
N ARG A 17 17.58 -24.07 -72.34
CA ARG A 17 17.65 -22.71 -71.79
C ARG A 17 16.32 -22.25 -71.21
N ARG A 18 15.20 -22.56 -71.87
CA ARG A 18 13.87 -22.17 -71.37
C ARG A 18 13.54 -22.86 -70.05
N ARG A 19 13.89 -24.13 -69.90
CA ARG A 19 13.74 -24.89 -68.64
C ARG A 19 14.65 -24.35 -67.54
N GLU A 20 15.90 -24.05 -67.85
CA GLU A 20 16.84 -23.45 -66.88
C GLU A 20 16.39 -22.05 -66.44
N GLU A 21 15.90 -21.20 -67.35
CA GLU A 21 15.35 -19.89 -67.02
C GLU A 21 14.05 -20.00 -66.20
N GLU A 22 13.17 -20.95 -66.53
CA GLU A 22 11.95 -21.20 -65.77
C GLU A 22 12.26 -21.74 -64.38
N GLN A 23 13.26 -22.62 -64.25
CA GLN A 23 13.74 -23.13 -62.97
C GLN A 23 14.37 -22.01 -62.12
N ARG A 24 15.20 -21.14 -62.71
CA ARG A 24 15.72 -19.94 -62.04
C ARG A 24 14.61 -19.00 -61.57
N ARG A 25 13.57 -18.78 -62.40
CA ARG A 25 12.41 -17.97 -62.01
C ARG A 25 11.62 -18.60 -60.85
N ARG A 26 11.50 -19.93 -60.81
CA ARG A 26 10.86 -20.65 -59.70
C ARG A 26 11.67 -20.56 -58.41
N GLU A 27 12.98 -20.75 -58.49
CA GLU A 27 13.90 -20.62 -57.35
C GLU A 27 13.93 -19.18 -56.81
N GLU A 28 13.99 -18.18 -57.68
CA GLU A 28 13.92 -16.77 -57.28
C GLU A 28 12.56 -16.43 -56.67
N GLY A 29 11.47 -16.97 -57.24
CA GLY A 29 10.12 -16.86 -56.67
C GLY A 29 10.00 -17.49 -55.29
N GLN A 30 10.61 -18.66 -55.06
CA GLN A 30 10.67 -19.31 -53.74
C GLN A 30 11.48 -18.47 -52.75
N ARG A 31 12.69 -18.02 -53.13
CA ARG A 31 13.52 -17.15 -52.28
C ARG A 31 12.81 -15.86 -51.89
N ARG A 32 12.07 -15.24 -52.82
CA ARG A 32 11.26 -14.05 -52.53
C ARG A 32 10.12 -14.33 -51.55
N ARG A 33 9.47 -15.50 -51.65
CA ARG A 33 8.42 -15.91 -50.70
C ARG A 33 8.99 -16.19 -49.31
N GLU A 34 10.09 -16.92 -49.23
CA GLU A 34 10.79 -17.20 -47.97
C GLU A 34 11.28 -15.91 -47.29
N ALA A 35 11.86 -14.98 -48.07
CA ALA A 35 12.27 -13.68 -47.54
C ALA A 35 11.07 -12.84 -47.06
N ALA A 36 9.94 -12.88 -47.77
CA ALA A 36 8.73 -12.19 -47.35
C ALA A 36 8.12 -12.80 -46.07
N GLU A 37 8.10 -14.13 -45.96
CA GLU A 37 7.63 -14.83 -44.75
C GLU A 37 8.54 -14.53 -43.55
N GLN A 38 9.86 -14.50 -43.76
CA GLN A 38 10.82 -14.16 -42.71
C GLN A 38 10.63 -12.71 -42.24
N ALA A 39 10.47 -11.77 -43.18
CA ALA A 39 10.20 -10.36 -42.85
C ALA A 39 8.89 -10.20 -42.06
N GLN A 40 7.84 -10.95 -42.41
CA GLN A 40 6.57 -10.93 -41.65
C GLN A 40 6.73 -11.49 -40.23
N LYS A 41 7.49 -12.57 -40.05
CA LYS A 41 7.76 -13.14 -38.71
C LYS A 41 8.55 -12.17 -37.84
N GLU A 42 9.58 -11.51 -38.40
CA GLU A 42 10.36 -10.50 -37.68
C GLU A 42 9.53 -9.26 -37.32
N GLU A 43 8.64 -8.84 -38.21
CA GLU A 43 7.70 -7.75 -37.91
C GLU A 43 6.72 -8.15 -36.81
N GLN A 44 6.16 -9.37 -36.85
CA GLN A 44 5.27 -9.86 -35.80
C GLN A 44 5.99 -9.97 -34.46
N HIS A 45 7.19 -10.54 -34.43
CA HIS A 45 8.00 -10.63 -33.21
C HIS A 45 8.29 -9.24 -32.62
N ARG A 46 8.64 -8.27 -33.47
CA ARG A 46 8.88 -6.89 -33.04
C ARG A 46 7.64 -6.23 -32.45
N ARG A 47 6.46 -6.46 -33.04
CA ARG A 47 5.17 -5.97 -32.52
C ARG A 47 4.84 -6.62 -31.17
N GLU A 48 5.06 -7.92 -31.04
CA GLU A 48 4.87 -8.66 -29.78
C GLU A 48 5.83 -8.17 -28.68
N GLU A 49 7.10 -7.93 -28.99
CA GLU A 49 8.06 -7.36 -28.04
C GLU A 49 7.69 -5.93 -27.63
N GLU A 50 7.28 -5.09 -28.58
CA GLU A 50 6.84 -3.72 -28.29
C GLU A 50 5.59 -3.73 -27.40
N GLN A 51 4.63 -4.61 -27.69
CA GLN A 51 3.45 -4.78 -26.85
C GLN A 51 3.81 -5.24 -25.44
N ARG A 52 4.69 -6.24 -25.31
CA ARG A 52 5.18 -6.70 -23.99
C ARG A 52 5.88 -5.58 -23.21
N ARG A 53 6.69 -4.76 -23.88
CA ARG A 53 7.36 -3.61 -23.24
C ARG A 53 6.34 -2.58 -22.74
N ARG A 54 5.31 -2.29 -23.54
CA ARG A 54 4.22 -1.37 -23.14
C ARG A 54 3.42 -1.92 -21.95
N GLU A 55 3.10 -3.21 -21.97
CA GLU A 55 2.40 -3.87 -20.86
C GLU A 55 3.24 -3.87 -19.57
N GLU A 56 4.53 -4.14 -19.66
CA GLU A 56 5.44 -4.10 -18.51
C GLU A 56 5.59 -2.67 -17.97
N GLU A 57 5.71 -1.67 -18.85
CA GLU A 57 5.77 -0.27 -18.46
C GLU A 57 4.47 0.18 -17.78
N GLN A 58 3.31 -0.22 -18.31
CA GLN A 58 2.02 0.07 -17.69
C GLN A 58 1.91 -0.55 -16.29
N ARG A 59 2.29 -1.83 -16.14
CA ARG A 59 2.31 -2.50 -14.82
C ARG A 59 3.25 -1.80 -13.84
N LYS A 60 4.42 -1.33 -14.30
CA LYS A 60 5.35 -0.55 -13.44
C LYS A 60 4.74 0.77 -13.01
N ARG A 61 4.05 1.48 -13.90
CA ARG A 61 3.35 2.73 -13.58
C ARG A 61 2.24 2.51 -12.57
N GLU A 62 1.37 1.53 -12.80
CA GLU A 62 0.27 1.16 -11.89
C GLU A 62 0.81 0.75 -10.51
N ALA A 63 1.89 -0.03 -10.46
CA ALA A 63 2.53 -0.41 -9.19
C ALA A 63 3.15 0.79 -8.47
N ALA A 64 3.76 1.72 -9.20
CA ALA A 64 4.33 2.94 -8.63
C ALA A 64 3.25 3.88 -8.07
N GLU A 65 2.14 4.04 -8.80
CA GLU A 65 0.97 4.83 -8.37
C GLU A 65 0.35 4.21 -7.10
N GLN A 66 0.12 2.89 -7.09
CA GLN A 66 -0.38 2.20 -5.89
C GLN A 66 0.58 2.32 -4.69
N ALA A 67 1.89 2.28 -4.92
CA ALA A 67 2.88 2.46 -3.86
C ALA A 67 2.86 3.90 -3.32
N GLN A 68 2.68 4.88 -4.21
CA GLN A 68 2.54 6.29 -3.84
C GLN A 68 1.26 6.52 -3.03
N ASP A 69 0.12 6.02 -3.49
CA ASP A 69 -1.17 6.16 -2.80
C ASP A 69 -1.10 5.57 -1.38
N ARG A 70 -0.48 4.39 -1.23
CA ARG A 70 -0.27 3.76 0.09
C ARG A 70 0.64 4.58 0.99
N ALA A 71 1.70 5.17 0.44
CA ALA A 71 2.61 6.02 1.20
C ALA A 71 1.91 7.31 1.64
N GLU A 72 1.11 7.92 0.76
CA GLU A 72 0.31 9.10 1.08
C GLU A 72 -0.75 8.79 2.13
N GLU A 73 -1.45 7.65 2.03
CA GLU A 73 -2.42 7.22 3.03
C GLU A 73 -1.80 7.00 4.42
N LYS A 74 -0.57 6.46 4.48
CA LYS A 74 0.15 6.28 5.74
C LYS A 74 0.65 7.60 6.35
N THR A 75 0.99 8.59 5.52
CA THR A 75 1.65 9.83 5.95
C THR A 75 0.71 11.02 6.08
N ARG A 76 -0.48 10.99 5.47
CA ARG A 76 -1.51 11.99 5.67
C ARG A 76 -2.00 12.00 7.12
N LYS A 77 -2.59 13.12 7.52
CA LYS A 77 -3.26 13.25 8.81
C LYS A 77 -4.47 12.33 8.91
N THR A 78 -4.75 11.88 10.12
CA THR A 78 -5.86 10.99 10.41
C THR A 78 -7.11 11.74 10.86
N THR A 79 -8.27 11.17 10.58
CA THR A 79 -9.56 11.56 11.17
C THR A 79 -9.65 11.08 12.62
N LEU A 80 -10.65 11.52 13.38
CA LEU A 80 -10.77 11.07 14.78
C LEU A 80 -10.93 9.55 14.90
N PRO A 81 -11.79 8.86 14.12
CA PRO A 81 -11.90 7.40 14.19
C PRO A 81 -10.61 6.69 13.76
N GLU A 82 -9.99 7.11 12.65
CA GLU A 82 -8.70 6.56 12.19
C GLU A 82 -7.62 6.72 13.27
N PHE A 83 -7.59 7.88 13.96
CA PHE A 83 -6.64 8.19 15.00
C PHE A 83 -6.82 7.30 16.24
N LEU A 84 -8.05 7.14 16.73
CA LEU A 84 -8.35 6.34 17.91
C LEU A 84 -8.07 4.85 17.66
N ASP A 85 -8.44 4.34 16.49
CA ASP A 85 -8.15 2.96 16.08
C ASP A 85 -6.63 2.72 15.97
N ALA A 86 -5.90 3.67 15.40
CA ALA A 86 -4.44 3.61 15.31
C ALA A 86 -3.77 3.69 16.70
N CYS A 87 -4.26 4.54 17.60
CA CYS A 87 -3.79 4.59 18.99
C CYS A 87 -4.00 3.26 19.71
N HIS A 88 -5.16 2.61 19.52
CA HIS A 88 -5.40 1.29 20.07
C HIS A 88 -4.42 0.26 19.48
N THR A 89 -4.38 0.16 18.15
CA THR A 89 -3.62 -0.85 17.41
C THR A 89 -2.11 -0.73 17.65
N TYR A 90 -1.54 0.47 17.53
CA TYR A 90 -0.10 0.67 17.56
C TYR A 90 0.45 0.95 18.96
N LEU A 91 -0.33 1.56 19.86
CA LEU A 91 0.17 1.93 21.19
C LEU A 91 -0.26 0.92 22.26
N HIS A 92 -1.48 0.37 22.19
CA HIS A 92 -2.04 -0.44 23.28
C HIS A 92 -2.00 -1.95 23.04
N SER A 93 -2.34 -2.42 21.83
CA SER A 93 -2.53 -3.86 21.57
C SER A 93 -1.27 -4.72 21.76
N GLY A 94 -0.08 -4.12 21.64
CA GLY A 94 1.19 -4.82 21.83
C GLY A 94 1.81 -4.68 23.23
N LEU A 95 1.10 -4.05 24.18
CA LEU A 95 1.64 -3.75 25.50
C LEU A 95 1.96 -5.03 26.28
N THR A 96 3.20 -5.15 26.76
CA THR A 96 3.65 -6.28 27.58
C THR A 96 4.06 -5.81 28.97
N VAL A 97 3.65 -6.57 29.98
CA VAL A 97 3.99 -6.33 31.38
C VAL A 97 5.05 -7.34 31.82
N GLN A 98 6.00 -6.90 32.64
CA GLN A 98 6.95 -7.78 33.29
C GLN A 98 6.21 -8.78 34.19
N THR A 99 6.28 -10.06 33.85
CA THR A 99 5.67 -11.14 34.64
C THR A 99 6.58 -11.67 35.74
N ASP A 100 7.89 -11.44 35.62
CA ASP A 100 8.84 -11.80 36.67
C ASP A 100 8.74 -10.80 37.83
N THR A 101 8.17 -11.27 38.95
CA THR A 101 7.97 -10.49 40.16
C THR A 101 9.28 -10.02 40.80
N THR A 102 10.41 -10.65 40.48
CA THR A 102 11.73 -10.25 40.98
C THR A 102 12.26 -8.98 40.32
N LEU A 103 11.78 -8.69 39.10
CA LEU A 103 12.16 -7.53 38.27
C LEU A 103 11.11 -6.42 38.29
N SER A 104 10.04 -6.59 39.08
CA SER A 104 8.98 -5.61 39.26
C SER A 104 9.28 -4.66 40.41
N THR A 105 8.67 -3.48 40.39
CA THR A 105 8.76 -2.51 41.49
C THR A 105 8.19 -3.13 42.75
N ARG A 106 9.00 -3.18 43.81
CA ARG A 106 8.58 -3.68 45.13
C ARG A 106 8.03 -2.54 45.97
N GLY A 107 6.86 -2.74 46.55
CA GLY A 107 6.21 -1.80 47.45
C GLY A 107 4.92 -2.41 48.00
N ASP A 108 4.46 -1.88 49.13
CA ASP A 108 3.14 -2.23 49.64
C ASP A 108 2.09 -1.32 48.97
N PRO A 109 1.24 -1.85 48.07
CA PRO A 109 0.18 -1.05 47.44
C PRO A 109 -0.84 -0.54 48.46
N ALA A 110 -0.90 -1.13 49.66
CA ALA A 110 -1.72 -0.67 50.77
C ALA A 110 -1.05 0.43 51.62
N ASN A 111 0.13 0.93 51.24
CA ASN A 111 0.77 2.08 51.91
C ASN A 111 0.10 3.42 51.52
N ALA A 112 -1.20 3.48 51.76
CA ALA A 112 -2.05 4.65 51.69
C ALA A 112 -2.21 5.31 53.07
N THR A 113 -1.46 4.86 54.08
CA THR A 113 -1.43 5.45 55.42
C THR A 113 -1.20 6.96 55.31
N ASN A 114 -2.11 7.76 55.86
CA ASN A 114 -2.13 9.24 55.77
C ASN A 114 -2.41 9.85 54.38
N LYS A 115 -2.93 9.09 53.40
CA LYS A 115 -3.46 9.65 52.15
C LYS A 115 -4.97 9.87 52.27
N LEU A 116 -5.44 11.05 51.84
CA LEU A 116 -6.87 11.33 51.74
C LEU A 116 -7.47 10.46 50.64
N GLY A 117 -8.46 9.63 50.99
CA GLY A 117 -9.23 8.82 50.06
C GLY A 117 -10.73 9.09 50.25
N PRO A 118 -11.56 8.80 49.23
CA PRO A 118 -13.00 8.91 49.37
C PRO A 118 -13.53 7.91 50.40
N GLU A 119 -14.45 8.34 51.27
CA GLU A 119 -15.09 7.45 52.26
C GLU A 119 -16.02 6.42 51.59
N ASN A 120 -16.60 6.77 50.45
CA ASN A 120 -17.52 5.94 49.69
C ASN A 120 -17.26 6.07 48.20
N LEU A 121 -17.29 4.95 47.48
CA LEU A 121 -17.35 4.91 46.02
C LEU A 121 -18.81 4.70 45.62
N VAL A 122 -19.38 5.66 44.90
CA VAL A 122 -20.77 5.60 44.43
C VAL A 122 -20.76 5.36 42.92
N LEU A 123 -21.69 4.54 42.45
CA LEU A 123 -21.86 4.30 41.02
C LEU A 123 -22.38 5.59 40.36
N TRP A 124 -21.75 5.96 39.25
CA TRP A 124 -22.26 7.03 38.39
C TRP A 124 -23.29 6.44 37.41
N GLU A 125 -24.54 6.34 37.85
CA GLU A 125 -25.59 5.55 37.18
C GLU A 125 -25.90 6.01 35.74
N ASP A 126 -25.88 7.32 35.48
CA ASP A 126 -26.21 7.89 34.18
C ASP A 126 -25.00 8.16 33.28
N PHE A 127 -23.78 7.88 33.76
CA PHE A 127 -22.54 8.12 33.00
C PHE A 127 -22.53 7.44 31.62
N PRO A 128 -22.90 6.15 31.46
CA PRO A 128 -22.88 5.52 30.13
C PRO A 128 -23.82 6.21 29.13
N ALA A 129 -25.00 6.64 29.59
CA ALA A 129 -25.98 7.33 28.76
C ALA A 129 -25.48 8.74 28.38
N GLN A 130 -24.92 9.48 29.33
CA GLN A 130 -24.30 10.78 29.07
C GLN A 130 -23.12 10.66 28.10
N GLN A 131 -22.25 9.66 28.29
CA GLN A 131 -21.09 9.43 27.43
C GLN A 131 -21.51 9.08 25.99
N ALA A 132 -22.52 8.24 25.81
CA ALA A 132 -23.05 7.91 24.49
C ALA A 132 -23.61 9.14 23.79
N ALA A 133 -24.40 9.96 24.48
CA ALA A 133 -24.96 11.20 23.92
C ALA A 133 -23.86 12.19 23.47
N VAL A 134 -22.78 12.31 24.24
CA VAL A 134 -21.62 13.14 23.86
C VAL A 134 -20.93 12.56 22.62
N TRP A 135 -20.74 11.25 22.55
CA TRP A 135 -20.15 10.59 21.39
C TRP A 135 -20.98 10.75 20.13
N ASP A 136 -22.31 10.66 20.23
CA ASP A 136 -23.22 10.84 19.10
C ASP A 136 -23.08 12.25 18.50
N VAL A 137 -23.05 13.28 19.35
CA VAL A 137 -22.83 14.67 18.92
C VAL A 137 -21.45 14.83 18.28
N LEU A 138 -20.42 14.25 18.91
CA LEU A 138 -19.04 14.36 18.43
C LEU A 138 -18.86 13.68 17.06
N MET A 139 -19.38 12.46 16.90
CA MET A 139 -19.28 11.67 15.66
C MET A 139 -20.12 12.24 14.51
N ALA A 140 -21.23 12.91 14.82
CA ALA A 140 -22.06 13.57 13.82
C ALA A 140 -21.46 14.88 13.29
N SER A 141 -20.41 15.41 13.93
CA SER A 141 -19.80 16.69 13.57
C SER A 141 -18.66 16.57 12.55
N ASP A 142 -18.36 17.66 11.85
CA ASP A 142 -17.23 17.72 10.91
C ASP A 142 -15.87 17.46 11.61
N PHE A 143 -15.78 17.71 12.91
CA PHE A 143 -14.57 17.41 13.69
C PHE A 143 -14.14 15.94 13.57
N ALA A 144 -15.10 15.01 13.52
CA ALA A 144 -14.79 13.58 13.45
C ALA A 144 -14.29 13.17 12.06
N SER A 145 -14.75 13.83 10.99
CA SER A 145 -14.41 13.51 9.60
C SER A 145 -13.20 14.29 9.07
N GLU A 146 -12.88 15.44 9.65
CA GLU A 146 -11.72 16.23 9.27
C GLU A 146 -10.40 15.61 9.76
N ARG A 147 -9.34 15.76 8.95
CA ARG A 147 -8.03 15.14 9.17
C ARG A 147 -7.11 16.04 10.02
N HIS A 148 -7.28 16.00 11.34
CA HIS A 148 -6.54 16.87 12.27
C HIS A 148 -5.34 16.23 12.93
N PHE A 149 -5.37 14.91 13.09
CA PHE A 149 -4.48 14.18 13.97
C PHE A 149 -3.26 13.66 13.24
N THR A 150 -2.28 13.20 14.01
CA THR A 150 -1.00 12.72 13.47
C THR A 150 -1.19 11.54 12.51
N SER A 151 -0.20 11.28 11.66
CA SER A 151 -0.28 10.24 10.64
C SER A 151 -0.20 8.83 11.24
N LEU A 152 -0.71 7.84 10.49
CA LEU A 152 -0.60 6.43 10.87
C LEU A 152 0.86 6.01 11.02
N HIS A 153 1.72 6.45 10.09
CA HIS A 153 3.14 6.15 10.13
C HIS A 153 3.80 6.69 11.42
N THR A 154 3.48 7.91 11.84
CA THR A 154 4.03 8.49 13.07
C THR A 154 3.59 7.72 14.32
N LEU A 155 2.33 7.27 14.38
CA LEU A 155 1.84 6.45 15.48
C LEU A 155 2.47 5.07 15.50
N GLU A 156 2.64 4.44 14.34
CA GLU A 156 3.30 3.15 14.20
C GLU A 156 4.75 3.22 14.72
N GLU A 157 5.52 4.22 14.30
CA GLU A 157 6.90 4.43 14.77
C GLU A 157 6.96 4.71 16.28
N SER A 158 6.05 5.55 16.78
CA SER A 158 5.97 5.87 18.22
C SER A 158 5.59 4.64 19.05
N GLY A 159 4.63 3.85 18.57
CA GLY A 159 4.23 2.57 19.14
C GLY A 159 5.40 1.59 19.21
N GLN A 160 6.14 1.42 18.12
CA GLN A 160 7.34 0.59 18.11
C GLN A 160 8.37 1.04 19.16
N ALA A 161 8.55 2.35 19.36
CA ALA A 161 9.49 2.87 20.36
C ALA A 161 9.01 2.57 21.79
N ILE A 162 7.72 2.72 22.06
CA ILE A 162 7.09 2.46 23.37
C ILE A 162 7.15 0.96 23.69
N LEU A 163 6.71 0.13 22.74
CA LEU A 163 6.54 -1.32 22.93
C LEU A 163 7.88 -2.09 23.00
N ARG A 164 9.00 -1.48 22.58
CA ARG A 164 10.34 -2.07 22.80
C ARG A 164 10.69 -2.23 24.28
N LYS A 165 10.09 -1.44 25.16
CA LYS A 165 10.30 -1.54 26.60
C LYS A 165 9.15 -2.33 27.22
N MET A 166 9.48 -3.42 27.89
CA MET A 166 8.52 -4.14 28.72
C MET A 166 8.20 -3.30 29.97
N MET A 167 6.92 -3.18 30.34
CA MET A 167 6.55 -2.41 31.52
C MET A 167 7.01 -3.14 32.79
N SER A 168 8.06 -2.62 33.43
CA SER A 168 8.68 -3.24 34.62
C SER A 168 8.66 -2.33 35.84
N SER A 169 8.52 -1.02 35.62
CA SER A 169 8.58 0.00 36.66
C SER A 169 7.45 1.03 36.56
N GLU A 170 7.22 1.76 37.65
CA GLU A 170 6.32 2.92 37.66
C GLU A 170 6.75 3.98 36.61
N LEU A 171 8.06 4.14 36.42
CA LEU A 171 8.58 5.05 35.39
C LEU A 171 8.20 4.59 33.98
N ASP A 172 8.28 3.28 33.70
CA ASP A 172 7.86 2.73 32.40
C ASP A 172 6.35 2.95 32.18
N LEU A 173 5.54 2.73 33.21
CA LEU A 173 4.10 2.98 33.16
C LEU A 173 3.78 4.46 32.92
N HIS A 174 4.49 5.36 33.60
CA HIS A 174 4.30 6.80 33.43
C HIS A 174 4.66 7.25 32.01
N LEU A 175 5.77 6.77 31.45
CA LEU A 175 6.17 7.06 30.07
C LEU A 175 5.15 6.54 29.06
N PHE A 176 4.61 5.33 29.30
CA PHE A 176 3.54 4.75 28.50
C PHE A 176 2.28 5.63 28.56
N GLN A 177 1.77 5.93 29.76
CA GLN A 177 0.56 6.72 29.95
C GLN A 177 0.66 8.08 29.28
N ARG A 178 1.79 8.76 29.44
CA ARG A 178 2.02 10.05 28.77
C ARG A 178 1.87 9.94 27.26
N SER A 179 2.53 8.95 26.66
CA SER A 179 2.60 8.84 25.20
C SER A 179 1.34 8.23 24.57
N ALA A 180 0.67 7.31 25.28
CA ALA A 180 -0.47 6.56 24.78
C ALA A 180 -1.83 7.15 25.17
N VAL A 181 -1.87 7.96 26.23
CA VAL A 181 -3.11 8.54 26.77
C VAL A 181 -3.01 10.06 26.83
N ASP A 182 -2.08 10.61 27.60
CA ASP A 182 -2.09 12.06 27.90
C ASP A 182 -1.86 12.91 26.65
N ASP A 183 -0.83 12.59 25.85
CA ASP A 183 -0.50 13.33 24.63
C ASP A 183 -1.61 13.20 23.57
N PRO A 184 -2.15 11.99 23.25
CA PRO A 184 -3.32 11.85 22.38
C PRO A 184 -4.56 12.60 22.86
N VAL A 185 -4.91 12.48 24.15
CA VAL A 185 -6.08 13.16 24.74
C VAL A 185 -5.89 14.68 24.70
N THR A 186 -4.70 15.17 25.02
CA THR A 186 -4.37 16.60 24.92
C THR A 186 -4.55 17.09 23.49
N SER A 187 -4.06 16.34 22.50
CA SER A 187 -4.23 16.68 21.08
C SER A 187 -5.72 16.77 20.67
N ILE A 188 -6.54 15.82 21.15
CA ILE A 188 -7.99 15.82 20.92
C ILE A 188 -8.64 17.05 21.56
N ILE A 189 -8.37 17.31 22.84
CA ILE A 189 -8.96 18.45 23.57
C ILE A 189 -8.55 19.79 22.94
N GLU A 190 -7.26 19.96 22.61
CA GLU A 190 -6.78 21.18 21.96
C GLU A 190 -7.47 21.44 20.64
N ARG A 191 -7.77 20.39 19.87
CA ARG A 191 -8.49 20.53 18.61
C ARG A 191 -9.98 20.78 18.85
N LEU A 192 -10.60 20.10 19.81
CA LEU A 192 -12.01 20.29 20.20
C LEU A 192 -12.27 21.75 20.61
N VAL A 193 -11.41 22.33 21.44
CA VAL A 193 -11.51 23.73 21.88
C VAL A 193 -11.43 24.71 20.71
N ARG A 194 -10.76 24.36 19.60
CA ARG A 194 -10.69 25.19 18.40
C ARG A 194 -11.90 25.02 17.48
N CYS A 195 -12.72 23.99 17.68
CA CYS A 195 -13.94 23.76 16.90
C CYS A 195 -15.13 24.51 17.50
N VAL A 196 -15.44 25.66 16.89
CA VAL A 196 -16.53 26.57 17.30
C VAL A 196 -17.91 25.88 17.33
N GLN A 197 -18.12 24.85 16.51
CA GLN A 197 -19.40 24.12 16.42
C GLN A 197 -19.74 23.30 17.68
N LEU A 198 -18.75 22.94 18.50
CA LEU A 198 -18.91 22.07 19.69
C LEU A 198 -18.80 22.83 21.02
N GLN A 199 -18.77 24.17 20.99
CA GLN A 199 -18.65 25.03 22.19
C GLN A 199 -20.00 25.55 22.74
N LYS A 200 -21.14 25.02 22.27
CA LYS A 200 -22.48 25.38 22.73
C LYS A 200 -23.06 24.30 23.62
#